data_AF-A0A1W5YNI0-F1
#
_entry.id   AF-A0A1W5YNI0-F1
#
_cell.length_a   1.000
_cell.length_b   1.000
_cell.length_c   1.000
_cell.angle_alpha   90.00
_cell.angle_beta   90.00
_cell.angle_gamma   90.00
#
_symmetry.space_group_name_H-M   'P 1'
#
loop_
_entity.id
_entity.type
_entity.pdbx_description
1 polymer ?
#
loop_
_entity_poly.entity_id
_entity_poly.type
_entity_poly.pdbx_seq_one_letter_code
_entity_poly.pdbx_strand_id
1 'polypeptide(L)'
;TYNQWLLVGRKTFESMGALPNRKYADVTRSSFTSDNENVVIFPLIKDALTNLKKITDHVIVSGGGEIYKSLIDQVDTLHISTIDIEPEGDVYFPEIPRNF
;
A
#
# COMPACT_ATOMS: atom_id res chain seq x y z
N THR A 1 -8.62 -1.95 -8.56
CA THR A 1 -8.56 -1.01 -7.42
C THR A 1 -9.46 0.24 -7.58
N TYR A 2 -10.47 0.25 -8.47
CA TYR A 2 -11.34 1.43 -8.67
C TYR A 2 -12.25 1.71 -7.46
N ASN A 3 -12.34 2.96 -7.01
CA ASN A 3 -13.06 3.42 -5.81
C ASN A 3 -12.66 2.71 -4.50
N GLN A 4 -11.41 2.23 -4.40
CA GLN A 4 -10.91 1.52 -3.22
C GLN A 4 -9.96 2.39 -2.39
N TRP A 5 -9.76 2.00 -1.12
CA TRP A 5 -8.69 2.50 -0.27
C TRP A 5 -7.40 1.73 -0.52
N LEU A 6 -6.32 2.46 -0.81
CA LEU A 6 -5.00 1.92 -1.07
C LEU A 6 -4.07 2.27 0.09
N LEU A 7 -3.48 1.27 0.73
CA LEU A 7 -2.41 1.48 1.71
C LEU A 7 -1.07 1.40 0.99
N VAL A 8 -0.31 2.50 1.02
CA VAL A 8 0.95 2.65 0.31
C VAL A 8 2.02 3.28 1.20
N GLY A 9 3.28 3.09 0.85
CA GLY A 9 4.41 3.79 1.45
C GLY A 9 4.76 5.05 0.65
N ARG A 10 5.27 6.08 1.32
CA ARG A 10 5.63 7.38 0.73
C ARG A 10 6.35 7.29 -0.61
N LYS A 11 7.42 6.51 -0.71
CA LYS A 11 8.23 6.42 -1.95
C LYS A 11 7.40 5.93 -3.14
N THR A 12 6.52 4.96 -2.89
CA THR A 12 5.61 4.43 -3.92
C THR A 12 4.60 5.50 -4.31
N PHE A 13 3.99 6.17 -3.33
CA PHE A 13 3.05 7.24 -3.57
C PHE A 13 3.66 8.41 -4.35
N GLU A 14 4.85 8.89 -3.97
CA GLU A 14 5.60 9.93 -4.69
C GLU A 14 5.92 9.53 -6.14
N SER A 15 6.22 8.25 -6.38
CA SER A 15 6.52 7.74 -7.72
C SER A 15 5.29 7.59 -8.62
N MET A 16 4.13 7.22 -8.06
CA MET A 16 2.92 6.94 -8.84
C MET A 16 1.96 8.13 -8.92
N GLY A 17 2.00 9.01 -7.91
CA GLY A 17 1.03 10.09 -7.71
C GLY A 17 -0.37 9.59 -7.33
N ALA A 18 -1.25 10.53 -7.01
CA ALA A 18 -2.64 10.23 -6.72
C ALA A 18 -3.43 9.98 -8.03
N LEU A 19 -3.72 8.72 -8.33
CA LEU A 19 -4.62 8.36 -9.43
C LEU A 19 -6.08 8.69 -9.07
N PRO A 20 -6.88 9.16 -10.05
CA PRO A 20 -8.29 9.51 -9.82
C PRO A 20 -9.11 8.29 -9.39
N ASN A 21 -10.22 8.53 -8.68
CA ASN A 21 -11.15 7.51 -8.23
C ASN A 21 -10.51 6.46 -7.30
N ARG A 22 -9.55 6.87 -6.47
CA ARG A 22 -8.94 6.08 -5.39
C ARG A 22 -8.71 6.96 -4.18
N LYS A 23 -8.68 6.35 -2.99
CA LYS A 23 -8.23 6.97 -1.75
C LYS A 23 -6.92 6.32 -1.30
N TYR A 24 -6.07 7.10 -0.64
CA TYR A 24 -4.74 6.67 -0.23
C TYR A 24 -4.57 6.82 1.27
N ALA A 25 -4.05 5.77 1.90
CA ALA A 25 -3.46 5.79 3.23
C ALA A 25 -1.94 5.68 3.05
N ASP A 26 -1.26 6.83 3.03
CA ASP A 26 0.19 6.90 2.91
C ASP A 26 0.83 6.70 4.28
N VAL A 27 1.77 5.78 4.39
CA VAL A 27 2.54 5.55 5.61
C VAL A 27 3.95 6.11 5.46
N THR A 28 4.29 7.04 6.36
CA THR A 28 5.61 7.69 6.40
C THR A 28 6.00 8.11 7.80
N ARG A 29 7.30 8.04 8.12
CA ARG A 29 7.87 8.59 9.36
C ARG A 29 8.41 10.01 9.19
N SER A 30 8.39 10.55 7.97
CA SER A 30 8.85 11.92 7.69
C SER A 30 7.73 12.94 7.91
N SER A 31 8.07 14.22 7.85
CA SER A 31 7.11 15.34 7.86
C SER A 31 6.41 15.54 6.51
N PHE A 32 6.22 14.47 5.73
CA PHE A 32 5.55 14.55 4.43
C PHE A 32 4.09 14.96 4.59
N THR A 33 3.60 15.79 3.68
CA THR A 33 2.22 16.28 3.63
C THR A 33 1.66 16.18 2.22
N SER A 34 0.34 16.08 2.10
CA SER A 34 -0.38 16.11 0.84
C SER A 34 -1.55 17.09 0.97
N ASP A 35 -1.78 17.89 -0.07
CA ASP A 35 -2.93 18.78 -0.22
C ASP A 35 -4.12 18.10 -0.90
N ASN A 36 -3.96 16.85 -1.31
CA ASN A 36 -5.01 16.07 -1.97
C ASN A 36 -5.99 15.50 -0.94
N GLU A 37 -7.27 15.86 -1.05
CA GLU A 37 -8.35 15.42 -0.15
C GLU A 37 -8.55 13.89 -0.10
N ASN A 38 -8.07 13.17 -1.11
CA ASN A 38 -8.16 11.71 -1.17
C ASN A 38 -6.94 11.01 -0.55
N VAL A 39 -6.01 11.76 0.05
CA VAL A 39 -4.78 11.22 0.65
C VAL A 39 -4.80 11.52 2.14
N VAL A 40 -4.66 10.46 2.94
CA VAL A 40 -4.53 10.53 4.40
C VAL A 40 -3.18 9.95 4.77
N ILE A 41 -2.41 10.68 5.58
CA ILE A 41 -1.05 10.32 5.96
C ILE A 41 -1.04 9.77 7.39
N PHE A 42 -0.34 8.66 7.59
CA PHE A 42 -0.20 7.98 8.86
C PHE A 42 1.27 7.79 9.23
N PRO A 43 1.65 7.96 10.51
CA PRO A 43 3.03 7.77 10.94
C PRO A 43 3.45 6.30 10.97
N LEU A 44 2.50 5.39 11.16
CA LEU A 44 2.71 3.96 11.32
C LEU A 44 1.60 3.16 10.61
N ILE A 45 1.96 1.98 10.12
CA ILE A 45 1.01 1.04 9.50
C ILE A 45 -0.13 0.69 10.47
N LYS A 46 0.18 0.45 11.74
CA LYS A 46 -0.81 0.13 12.78
C LYS A 46 -1.88 1.23 12.90
N ASP A 47 -1.46 2.49 12.84
CA ASP A 47 -2.37 3.64 12.94
C ASP A 47 -3.25 3.73 11.69
N ALA A 48 -2.68 3.50 10.50
CA ALA A 48 -3.44 3.41 9.25
C ALA A 48 -4.52 2.33 9.34
N LEU A 49 -4.15 1.09 9.70
CA LEU A 49 -5.09 -0.03 9.80
C LEU A 49 -6.19 0.23 10.85
N THR A 50 -5.86 0.82 11.99
CA THR A 50 -6.83 1.12 13.06
C THR A 50 -7.85 2.16 12.61
N ASN A 51 -7.44 3.17 11.84
CA ASN A 51 -8.34 4.20 11.35
C ASN A 51 -9.14 3.72 10.13
N LEU A 52 -8.51 2.98 9.21
CA LEU A 52 -9.18 2.45 8.01
C LEU A 52 -10.34 1.53 8.36
N LYS A 53 -10.18 0.65 9.36
CA LYS A 53 -11.26 -0.22 9.86
C LYS A 53 -12.53 0.51 10.32
N LYS A 54 -12.46 1.81 10.57
CA LYS A 54 -13.61 2.63 10.99
C LYS A 54 -14.36 3.28 9.83
N ILE A 55 -13.74 3.35 8.66
CA ILE A 55 -14.22 4.14 7.52
C ILE A 55 -14.39 3.32 6.24
N THR A 56 -13.87 2.09 6.21
CA THR A 56 -14.03 1.17 5.09
C THR A 56 -13.91 -0.28 5.54
N ASP A 57 -14.63 -1.16 4.85
CA ASP A 57 -14.57 -2.60 5.06
C ASP A 57 -13.44 -3.27 4.25
N HIS A 58 -12.81 -2.54 3.33
CA HIS A 58 -11.84 -3.12 2.39
C HIS A 58 -10.67 -2.17 2.08
N VAL A 59 -9.46 -2.70 2.19
CA VAL A 59 -8.20 -1.98 1.95
C VAL A 59 -7.30 -2.84 1.08
N ILE A 60 -6.68 -2.24 0.07
CA ILE A 60 -5.73 -2.92 -0.81
C ILE A 60 -4.33 -2.43 -0.50
N VAL A 61 -3.47 -3.33 -0.04
CA VAL A 61 -2.03 -3.07 0.14
C VAL A 61 -1.40 -2.93 -1.25
N SER A 62 -0.93 -1.73 -1.57
CA SER A 62 -0.48 -1.37 -2.93
C SER A 62 1.01 -0.98 -2.98
N GLY A 63 1.79 -1.47 -2.01
CA GLY A 63 3.24 -1.42 -2.01
C GLY A 63 3.87 -0.18 -1.37
N GLY A 64 5.18 0.01 -1.45
CA GLY A 64 6.18 -0.84 -2.11
C GLY A 64 6.68 -2.01 -1.26
N GLY A 65 7.91 -2.48 -1.54
CA GLY A 65 8.50 -3.67 -0.91
C GLY A 65 8.45 -3.69 0.63
N GLU A 66 8.73 -2.57 1.30
CA GLU A 66 8.66 -2.48 2.76
C GLU A 66 7.23 -2.67 3.30
N ILE A 67 6.24 -2.10 2.60
CA ILE A 67 4.83 -2.23 2.96
C ILE A 67 4.35 -3.66 2.72
N TYR A 68 4.69 -4.26 1.58
CA TYR A 68 4.38 -5.67 1.30
C TYR A 68 4.97 -6.57 2.37
N LYS A 69 6.27 -6.44 2.67
CA LYS A 69 6.95 -7.24 3.69
C LYS A 69 6.29 -7.12 5.06
N SER A 70 5.80 -5.93 5.43
CA SER A 70 5.18 -5.71 6.74
C SER A 70 3.76 -6.26 6.86
N LEU A 71 3.07 -6.51 5.74
CA LEU A 71 1.64 -6.82 5.72
C LEU A 71 1.30 -8.17 5.08
N ILE A 72 2.25 -8.86 4.46
CA ILE A 72 1.98 -10.11 3.72
C ILE A 72 1.32 -11.20 4.58
N ASP A 73 1.65 -11.30 5.87
CA ASP A 73 1.04 -12.26 6.80
C ASP A 73 -0.34 -11.83 7.33
N GLN A 74 -0.81 -10.63 6.98
CA GLN A 74 -2.06 -10.04 7.49
C GLN A 74 -3.14 -9.85 6.41
N VAL A 75 -2.82 -10.12 5.14
CA VAL A 75 -3.78 -9.93 4.03
C VAL A 75 -4.57 -11.21 3.76
N ASP A 76 -5.81 -11.05 3.32
CA ASP A 76 -6.71 -12.17 3.05
C ASP A 76 -6.64 -12.66 1.59
N THR A 77 -6.17 -11.82 0.67
CA THR A 77 -6.20 -12.11 -0.78
C THR A 77 -5.02 -11.46 -1.47
N LEU A 78 -4.41 -12.20 -2.40
CA LEU A 78 -3.30 -11.75 -3.22
C LEU A 78 -3.73 -11.62 -4.68
N HIS A 79 -3.61 -10.43 -5.25
CA HIS A 79 -3.75 -10.18 -6.68
C HIS A 79 -2.36 -10.07 -7.30
N ILE A 80 -1.84 -11.19 -7.81
CA ILE A 80 -0.46 -11.27 -8.34
C ILE A 80 -0.51 -11.30 -9.87
N SER A 81 0.34 -10.48 -10.50
CA SER A 81 0.62 -10.52 -11.94
C SER A 81 2.07 -10.92 -12.15
N THR A 82 2.30 -12.12 -12.68
CA THR A 82 3.63 -12.57 -13.10
C THR A 82 3.92 -12.03 -14.49
N ILE A 83 5.01 -11.28 -14.63
CA ILE A 83 5.41 -10.68 -15.90
C ILE A 83 6.56 -11.51 -16.46
N ASP A 84 6.47 -11.91 -17.73
CA ASP A 84 7.48 -12.74 -18.41
C ASP A 84 8.68 -11.90 -18.85
N ILE A 85 9.47 -11.45 -17.86
CA ILE A 85 10.69 -10.65 -18.02
C ILE A 85 11.57 -10.77 -16.77
N GLU A 86 12.89 -10.72 -16.95
CA GLU A 86 13.88 -10.74 -15.86
C GLU A 86 14.70 -9.43 -15.87
N PRO A 87 14.19 -8.33 -15.27
CA PRO A 87 14.89 -7.05 -15.23
C PRO A 87 15.86 -6.95 -14.04
N GLU A 88 16.82 -6.04 -14.15
CA GLU A 88 17.64 -5.60 -13.01
C GLU A 88 16.79 -4.80 -12.01
N GLY A 89 16.97 -5.02 -10.71
CA GLY A 89 16.20 -4.34 -9.66
C GLY A 89 16.69 -4.54 -8.24
N ASP A 90 16.33 -3.61 -7.36
CA ASP A 90 16.71 -3.57 -5.94
C ASP A 90 15.52 -3.71 -4.97
N VAL A 91 14.29 -3.82 -5.51
CA VAL A 91 13.05 -4.01 -4.74
C VAL A 91 12.39 -5.32 -5.15
N TYR A 92 12.08 -6.14 -4.15
CA TYR A 92 11.51 -7.48 -4.33
C TYR A 92 10.18 -7.62 -3.58
N PHE A 93 9.29 -8.46 -4.09
CA PHE A 93 8.10 -8.90 -3.37
C PHE A 93 8.50 -9.95 -2.31
N PRO A 94 7.92 -9.97 -1.10
CA PRO A 94 8.24 -10.97 -0.09
C PRO A 94 7.84 -12.38 -0.55
N GLU A 95 8.41 -13.41 0.07
CA GLU A 95 7.91 -14.77 -0.09
C GLU A 95 6.43 -14.85 0.32
N ILE A 96 5.64 -15.59 -0.45
CA ILE A 96 4.23 -15.80 -0.16
C ILE A 96 4.13 -16.81 1.02
N PRO A 97 3.43 -16.46 2.11
CA PRO A 97 3.22 -17.36 3.24
C PRO A 97 2.56 -18.67 2.81
N ARG A 98 2.92 -19.78 3.46
CA ARG A 98 2.47 -21.14 3.08
C ARG A 98 0.97 -21.38 3.21
N ASN A 99 0.26 -20.49 3.89
CA ASN A 99 -1.17 -20.56 4.17
C ASN A 99 -2.04 -19.81 3.15
N PHE A 100 -1.46 -19.38 2.02
CA PHE A 100 -2.20 -18.90 0.85
C PHE A 100 -2.53 -20.02 -0.14
#